data_AF-A0A6P7YDZ0-F1
#
_entry.id   AF-A0A6P7YDZ0-F1
#
_cell.length_a   1.000
_cell.length_b   1.000
_cell.length_c   1.000
_cell.angle_alpha   90.00
_cell.angle_beta   90.00
_cell.angle_gamma   90.00
#
_symmetry.space_group_name_H-M   'P 1'
#
loop_
_entity.id
_entity.type
_entity.pdbx_description
1 polymer ?
#
loop_
_entity_poly.entity_id
_entity_poly.type
_entity_poly.pdbx_seq_one_letter_code
_entity_poly.pdbx_strand_id
1 'polypeptide(L)'
;MALRCIQRLNPLISASLLITMRPNLRTNMGNMAPFLFACRQCGVQKALLTRSLSTKKSKAKGKGHTQSKLNINTSLVEDIIDLEEVKKEMQAMMESLKEDFSKNLSIRSSPGALDHITVNTKDGKFPLNQLGQISMKSPQLLVVNMADFPESTAAALKALQESRMNLNPEVDGTVIRVPVPKVTREHRENLAKLAKQLTNKGKDSLRRVRSSAMAEVKKSKSTVSEDVIRLIEKQIQQMVDDTVTEMDKQLATKTKELLGSE
;
A
#
# COMPACT_ATOMS: atom_id res chain seq x y z
N MET A 1 -34.08 36.96 30.72
CA MET A 1 -34.59 37.23 32.08
C MET A 1 -36.11 37.26 31.96
N ALA A 2 -36.98 36.34 32.42
CA ALA A 2 -36.96 35.29 33.44
C ALA A 2 -38.02 34.22 33.01
N LEU A 3 -37.75 32.91 33.10
CA LEU A 3 -38.19 31.94 34.13
C LEU A 3 -39.74 31.87 34.30
N ARG A 4 -40.38 30.77 33.86
CA ARG A 4 -40.72 29.52 34.61
C ARG A 4 -42.19 29.52 35.08
N CYS A 5 -42.99 28.53 34.65
CA CYS A 5 -43.61 27.48 35.49
C CYS A 5 -44.92 26.93 34.88
N ILE A 6 -44.94 25.65 34.48
CA ILE A 6 -45.60 24.47 35.11
C ILE A 6 -47.13 24.43 34.89
N GLN A 7 -47.65 23.39 34.20
CA GLN A 7 -48.55 22.35 34.75
C GLN A 7 -49.13 21.41 33.67
N ARG A 8 -48.86 20.10 33.83
CA ARG A 8 -49.77 18.92 33.78
C ARG A 8 -50.46 18.58 32.43
N LEU A 9 -50.62 17.33 31.95
CA LEU A 9 -50.48 15.94 32.43
C LEU A 9 -50.49 14.97 31.21
N ASN A 10 -49.90 13.78 31.37
CA ASN A 10 -49.95 12.61 30.47
C ASN A 10 -51.31 11.87 30.48
N PRO A 11 -51.56 10.95 29.53
CA PRO A 11 -51.45 9.50 29.83
C PRO A 11 -50.68 8.74 28.72
N LEU A 12 -49.69 7.87 29.02
CA LEU A 12 -49.81 6.41 29.29
C LEU A 12 -50.63 5.67 28.22
N ILE A 13 -50.03 4.80 27.40
CA ILE A 13 -49.90 3.33 27.59
C ILE A 13 -48.81 2.85 26.59
N SER A 14 -47.65 2.33 27.00
CA SER A 14 -47.35 0.92 27.37
C SER A 14 -47.63 -0.12 26.26
N ALA A 15 -46.57 -0.64 25.62
CA ALA A 15 -46.33 -2.09 25.54
C ALA A 15 -45.00 -2.37 24.84
N SER A 16 -44.22 -3.23 25.49
CA SER A 16 -42.86 -3.61 25.20
C SER A 16 -42.81 -5.05 24.66
N LEU A 17 -41.74 -5.34 23.92
CA LEU A 17 -41.03 -6.64 23.84
C LEU A 17 -41.80 -7.85 23.28
N LEU A 18 -41.26 -8.47 22.22
CA LEU A 18 -40.34 -9.61 22.37
C LEU A 18 -39.84 -10.16 21.03
N ILE A 19 -38.57 -10.54 21.10
CA ILE A 19 -37.75 -11.28 20.15
C ILE A 19 -38.33 -12.69 19.94
N THR A 20 -38.36 -13.17 18.69
CA THR A 20 -38.32 -14.61 18.39
C THR A 20 -37.29 -14.91 17.31
N MET A 21 -36.36 -15.77 17.68
CA MET A 21 -35.30 -16.35 16.86
C MET A 21 -35.88 -17.28 15.78
N ARG A 22 -35.24 -17.34 14.60
CA ARG A 22 -35.43 -18.43 13.62
C ARG A 22 -34.17 -19.30 13.57
N PRO A 23 -34.27 -20.63 13.76
CA PRO A 23 -33.18 -21.54 13.49
C PRO A 23 -33.31 -22.30 12.14
N ASN A 24 -32.13 -22.60 11.58
CA ASN A 24 -31.67 -23.76 10.81
C ASN A 24 -32.54 -24.41 9.71
N LEU A 25 -31.92 -24.67 8.54
CA LEU A 25 -31.51 -26.03 8.20
C LEU A 25 -30.53 -26.09 7.00
N ARG A 26 -29.80 -27.21 7.03
CA ARG A 26 -28.52 -27.53 6.40
C ARG A 26 -28.75 -28.50 5.24
N THR A 27 -27.64 -28.85 4.58
CA THR A 27 -27.36 -30.05 3.79
C THR A 27 -27.81 -30.09 2.33
N ASN A 28 -26.81 -29.91 1.47
CA ASN A 28 -26.75 -30.41 0.10
C ASN A 28 -26.18 -31.85 0.17
N MET A 29 -26.96 -32.84 -0.22
CA MET A 29 -26.48 -34.18 -0.56
C MET A 29 -27.17 -34.60 -1.86
N GLY A 30 -26.35 -34.76 -2.90
CA GLY A 30 -26.74 -35.40 -4.15
C GLY A 30 -26.28 -36.86 -4.19
N ASN A 31 -26.96 -37.61 -5.05
CA ASN A 31 -26.71 -38.97 -5.52
C ASN A 31 -27.03 -40.12 -4.58
N MET A 32 -28.18 -40.76 -4.82
CA MET A 32 -28.27 -42.14 -5.34
C MET A 32 -29.68 -42.37 -5.93
N ALA A 33 -29.75 -42.84 -7.17
CA ALA A 33 -30.93 -43.54 -7.72
C ALA A 33 -30.90 -45.02 -7.24
N PRO A 34 -31.84 -45.91 -7.62
CA PRO A 34 -33.16 -45.78 -8.26
C PRO A 34 -34.26 -46.46 -7.40
N PHE A 35 -35.55 -46.39 -7.75
CA PHE A 35 -36.45 -47.56 -7.65
C PHE A 35 -37.78 -47.27 -8.36
N LEU A 36 -38.17 -48.27 -9.14
CA LEU A 36 -39.32 -48.35 -10.02
C LEU A 36 -40.64 -48.19 -9.27
N PHE A 37 -41.59 -47.43 -9.81
CA PHE A 37 -42.99 -47.86 -9.84
C PHE A 37 -43.69 -47.27 -11.06
N ALA A 38 -44.11 -48.18 -11.94
CA ALA A 38 -44.84 -47.87 -13.16
C ALA A 38 -46.26 -47.42 -12.82
N CYS A 39 -46.68 -46.27 -13.35
CA CYS A 39 -48.10 -45.97 -13.56
C CYS A 39 -48.33 -45.89 -15.08
N ARG A 40 -48.92 -46.96 -15.61
CA ARG A 40 -49.49 -46.99 -16.96
C ARG A 40 -50.74 -46.11 -16.96
N GLN A 41 -50.87 -45.33 -18.02
CA GLN A 41 -52.04 -44.54 -18.42
C GLN A 41 -52.30 -43.27 -17.60
N CYS A 42 -51.74 -42.17 -18.10
CA CYS A 42 -52.50 -40.93 -18.29
C CYS A 42 -51.77 -40.08 -19.33
N GLY A 43 -52.29 -40.10 -20.56
CA GLY A 43 -51.81 -39.27 -21.66
C GLY A 43 -52.39 -37.87 -21.56
N VAL A 44 -51.56 -36.89 -21.23
CA VAL A 44 -51.76 -35.47 -21.56
C VAL A 44 -50.38 -34.88 -21.82
N GLN A 45 -50.05 -34.64 -23.09
CA GLN A 45 -48.86 -33.89 -23.46
C GLN A 45 -49.07 -32.41 -23.06
N LYS A 46 -48.49 -31.99 -21.95
CA LYS A 46 -48.19 -30.57 -21.73
C LYS A 46 -46.92 -30.25 -22.51
N ALA A 47 -47.07 -29.54 -23.63
CA ALA A 47 -45.94 -28.96 -24.35
C ALA A 47 -45.21 -27.96 -23.45
N LEU A 48 -44.13 -28.40 -22.81
CA LEU A 48 -43.17 -27.51 -22.17
C LEU A 48 -42.34 -26.86 -23.28
N LEU A 49 -42.64 -25.59 -23.59
CA LEU A 49 -41.73 -24.73 -24.32
C LEU A 49 -40.49 -24.47 -23.44
N THR A 50 -39.50 -25.35 -23.54
CA THR A 50 -38.17 -25.11 -22.99
C THR A 50 -37.49 -24.02 -23.81
N ARG A 51 -37.39 -22.81 -23.25
CA ARG A 51 -36.45 -21.79 -23.75
C ARG A 51 -35.03 -22.29 -23.52
N SER A 52 -34.34 -22.69 -24.58
CA SER A 52 -32.90 -22.95 -24.55
C SER A 52 -32.16 -21.62 -24.35
N LEU A 53 -31.58 -21.42 -23.17
CA LEU A 53 -30.62 -20.34 -22.97
C LEU A 53 -29.36 -20.67 -23.77
N SER A 54 -29.05 -19.80 -24.75
CA SER A 54 -27.81 -19.83 -25.50
C SER A 54 -26.62 -19.72 -24.54
N THR A 55 -25.83 -20.79 -24.45
CA THR A 55 -24.53 -20.73 -23.79
C THR A 55 -23.66 -19.79 -24.60
N LYS A 56 -23.37 -18.59 -24.06
CA LYS A 56 -22.34 -17.72 -24.62
C LYS A 56 -21.07 -18.55 -24.74
N LYS A 57 -20.64 -18.79 -25.97
CA LYS A 57 -19.35 -19.37 -26.34
C LYS A 57 -18.29 -18.62 -25.55
N SER A 58 -17.73 -19.26 -24.52
CA SER A 58 -16.58 -18.75 -23.79
C SER A 58 -15.46 -18.65 -24.80
N LYS A 59 -15.23 -17.43 -25.30
CA LYS A 59 -14.03 -17.10 -26.07
C LYS A 59 -12.87 -17.34 -25.10
N ALA A 60 -12.20 -18.48 -25.29
CA ALA A 60 -10.98 -18.81 -24.59
C ALA A 60 -10.06 -17.59 -24.74
N LYS A 61 -9.81 -16.92 -23.62
CA LYS A 61 -8.88 -15.79 -23.56
C LYS A 61 -7.52 -16.39 -23.83
N GLY A 62 -7.04 -16.20 -25.06
CA GLY A 62 -5.74 -16.67 -25.50
C GLY A 62 -4.65 -16.25 -24.51
N LYS A 63 -3.68 -17.14 -24.37
CA LYS A 63 -2.45 -17.00 -23.60
C LYS A 63 -1.84 -15.61 -23.75
N GLY A 64 -1.27 -15.11 -22.65
CA GLY A 64 -0.72 -13.77 -22.48
C GLY A 64 0.03 -13.26 -23.71
N HIS A 65 -0.37 -12.08 -24.17
CA HIS A 65 0.34 -11.34 -25.17
C HIS A 65 1.66 -10.87 -24.54
N THR A 66 2.75 -11.56 -24.84
CA THR A 66 4.10 -11.01 -24.66
C THR A 66 4.13 -9.76 -25.53
N GLN A 67 4.11 -8.58 -24.90
CA GLN A 67 4.02 -7.32 -25.63
C GLN A 67 5.23 -7.24 -26.57
N SER A 68 4.95 -7.24 -27.88
CA SER A 68 5.94 -6.88 -28.88
C SER A 68 6.39 -5.45 -28.56
N LYS A 69 7.65 -5.29 -28.16
CA LYS A 69 8.30 -4.00 -27.97
C LYS A 69 8.02 -3.16 -29.22
N LEU A 70 7.14 -2.16 -29.08
CA LEU A 70 6.69 -1.35 -30.21
C LEU A 70 7.86 -0.46 -30.61
N ASN A 71 8.56 -0.84 -31.68
CA ASN A 71 9.52 0.03 -32.34
C ASN A 71 8.72 1.06 -33.15
N ILE A 72 8.37 2.17 -32.50
CA ILE A 72 7.83 3.36 -33.18
C ILE A 72 9.03 4.25 -33.52
N ASN A 73 9.03 4.85 -34.71
CA ASN A 73 10.01 5.85 -35.10
C ASN A 73 9.89 7.04 -34.14
N THR A 74 10.87 7.19 -33.25
CA THR A 74 10.93 8.23 -32.20
C THR A 74 10.78 9.65 -32.76
N SER A 75 11.29 9.88 -33.97
CA SER A 75 11.25 11.18 -34.65
C SER A 75 9.86 11.72 -34.96
N LEU A 76 8.84 10.88 -35.12
CA LEU A 76 7.46 11.34 -35.37
C LEU A 76 6.68 11.60 -34.08
N VAL A 77 7.22 11.16 -32.94
CA VAL A 77 6.53 11.25 -31.64
C VAL A 77 7.00 12.48 -30.87
N GLU A 78 8.27 12.85 -31.02
CA GLU A 78 8.89 14.02 -30.37
C GLU A 78 8.14 15.34 -30.67
N ASP A 79 7.63 15.54 -31.88
CA ASP A 79 6.87 16.75 -32.24
C ASP A 79 5.49 16.85 -31.58
N ILE A 80 4.98 15.75 -31.02
CA ILE A 80 3.62 15.65 -30.47
C ILE A 80 3.64 15.66 -28.95
N ILE A 81 4.53 14.87 -28.36
CA ILE A 81 4.76 14.73 -26.92
C ILE A 81 6.21 14.34 -26.67
N ASP A 82 6.80 14.99 -25.68
CA ASP A 82 8.10 14.63 -25.14
C ASP A 82 7.99 13.37 -24.27
N LEU A 83 8.07 12.19 -24.91
CA LEU A 83 8.07 10.91 -24.20
C LEU A 83 9.23 10.80 -23.19
N GLU A 84 10.33 11.53 -23.42
CA GLU A 84 11.44 11.60 -22.48
C GLU A 84 11.07 12.34 -21.20
N GLU A 85 10.28 13.41 -21.29
CA GLU A 85 9.81 14.15 -20.12
C GLU A 85 8.89 13.27 -19.27
N VAL A 86 7.93 12.59 -19.91
CA VAL A 86 7.04 11.63 -19.24
C VAL A 86 7.85 10.53 -18.53
N LYS A 87 8.91 10.02 -19.15
CA LYS A 87 9.81 9.05 -18.51
C LYS A 87 10.56 9.63 -17.32
N LYS A 88 11.08 10.86 -17.41
CA LYS A 88 11.76 11.54 -16.30
C LYS A 88 10.82 11.76 -15.12
N GLU A 89 9.58 12.17 -15.38
CA GLU A 89 8.55 12.29 -14.33
C GLU A 89 8.26 10.94 -13.65
N MET A 90 8.14 9.87 -14.43
CA MET A 90 7.95 8.51 -13.90
C MET A 90 9.15 8.08 -13.04
N GLN A 91 10.38 8.37 -13.47
CA GLN A 91 11.59 8.08 -12.71
C GLN A 91 11.66 8.87 -11.40
N ALA A 92 11.33 10.17 -11.42
CA ALA A 92 11.26 11.00 -10.22
C ALA A 92 10.20 10.48 -9.22
N MET A 93 9.06 9.98 -9.71
CA MET A 93 8.07 9.31 -8.86
C MET A 93 8.60 8.01 -8.24
N MET A 94 9.40 7.25 -8.98
CA MET A 94 10.03 6.04 -8.45
C MET A 94 11.10 6.35 -7.40
N GLU A 95 11.88 7.42 -7.59
CA GLU A 95 12.88 7.89 -6.63
C GLU A 95 12.23 8.38 -5.33
N SER A 96 11.21 9.23 -5.44
CA SER A 96 10.46 9.70 -4.26
C SER A 96 9.83 8.56 -3.48
N LEU A 97 9.29 7.54 -4.15
CA LEU A 97 8.76 6.34 -3.50
C LEU A 97 9.84 5.54 -2.76
N LYS A 98 11.04 5.41 -3.34
CA LYS A 98 12.19 4.76 -2.67
C LYS A 98 12.63 5.53 -1.44
N GLU A 99 12.67 6.86 -1.51
CA GLU A 99 12.96 7.71 -0.37
C GLU A 99 11.92 7.57 0.73
N ASP A 100 10.64 7.58 0.38
CA ASP A 100 9.54 7.42 1.32
C ASP A 100 9.59 6.06 2.03
N PHE A 101 9.96 5.00 1.32
CA PHE A 101 10.20 3.69 1.92
C PHE A 101 11.38 3.71 2.89
N SER A 102 12.48 4.34 2.52
CA SER A 102 13.68 4.41 3.37
C SER A 102 13.43 5.22 4.64
N LYS A 103 12.65 6.30 4.55
CA LYS A 103 12.32 7.19 5.67
C LYS A 103 11.27 6.59 6.61
N ASN A 104 10.21 5.97 6.07
CA ASN A 104 9.04 5.58 6.87
C ASN A 104 9.01 4.09 7.26
N LEU A 105 9.70 3.21 6.52
CA LEU A 105 9.58 1.75 6.68
C LEU A 105 10.81 1.11 7.34
N SER A 106 11.63 1.88 8.06
CA SER A 106 12.78 1.31 8.78
C SER A 106 12.32 0.56 10.04
N ILE A 107 12.82 -0.67 10.20
CA ILE A 107 12.71 -1.39 11.46
C ILE A 107 13.68 -0.71 12.44
N ARG A 108 13.14 -0.13 13.52
CA ARG A 108 13.81 0.74 14.50
C ARG A 108 15.05 0.16 15.21
N SER A 109 15.46 -1.06 14.88
CA SER A 109 16.54 -1.81 15.53
C SER A 109 17.87 -1.79 14.78
N SER A 110 17.98 -1.13 13.63
CA SER A 110 19.27 -0.99 12.93
C SER A 110 20.14 0.11 13.56
N PRO A 111 21.47 -0.07 13.63
CA PRO A 111 22.38 0.95 14.18
C PRO A 111 22.27 2.29 13.44
N GLY A 112 22.07 2.26 12.11
CA GLY A 112 21.89 3.46 11.29
C GLY A 112 20.63 4.28 11.59
N ALA A 113 19.68 3.74 12.37
CA ALA A 113 18.51 4.51 12.80
C ALA A 113 18.87 5.67 13.75
N LEU A 114 20.01 5.58 14.45
CA LEU A 114 20.48 6.59 15.40
C LEU A 114 21.36 7.67 14.75
N ASP A 115 21.89 7.42 13.55
CA ASP A 115 22.88 8.30 12.89
C ASP A 115 22.33 9.71 12.59
N HIS A 116 21.03 9.79 12.27
CA HIS A 116 20.37 11.04 11.88
C HIS A 116 19.87 11.87 13.08
N ILE A 117 20.06 11.41 14.31
CA ILE A 117 19.62 12.14 15.50
C ILE A 117 20.57 13.34 15.70
N THR A 118 20.01 14.54 15.61
CA THR A 118 20.75 15.78 15.87
C THR A 118 20.91 16.00 17.37
N VAL A 119 22.15 16.17 17.80
CA VAL A 119 22.54 16.52 19.17
C VAL A 119 22.91 18.00 19.22
N ASN A 120 22.35 18.72 20.20
CA ASN A 120 22.70 20.11 20.44
C ASN A 120 23.85 20.16 21.47
N THR A 121 25.06 20.40 20.99
CA THR A 121 26.25 20.62 21.81
C THR A 121 26.47 22.12 22.03
N LYS A 122 27.40 22.50 22.91
CA LYS A 122 27.79 23.90 23.15
C LYS A 122 28.30 24.58 21.87
N ASP A 123 28.98 23.84 21.01
CA ASP A 123 29.63 24.33 19.80
C ASP A 123 28.69 24.36 18.57
N GLY A 124 27.46 23.84 18.71
CA GLY A 124 26.50 23.78 17.62
C GLY A 124 25.71 22.48 17.58
N LYS A 125 25.02 22.27 16.45
CA LYS A 125 24.19 21.08 16.21
C LYS A 125 24.96 20.09 15.35
N PHE A 126 25.17 18.88 15.85
CA PHE A 126 25.89 17.82 15.14
C PHE A 126 25.06 16.53 15.13
N PRO A 127 25.13 15.71 14.06
CA PRO A 127 24.54 14.37 14.08
C PRO A 127 25.30 13.47 15.05
N LEU A 128 24.58 12.52 15.67
CA LEU A 128 25.15 11.63 16.68
C LEU A 128 26.34 10.81 16.16
N ASN A 129 26.32 10.42 14.88
CA ASN A 129 27.41 9.66 14.23
C ASN A 129 28.76 10.41 14.22
N GLN A 130 28.76 11.74 14.27
CA GLN A 130 30.01 12.53 14.32
C GLN A 130 30.58 12.66 15.73
N LEU A 131 29.73 12.56 16.76
CA LEU A 131 30.11 12.75 18.15
C LEU A 131 30.48 11.43 18.85
N GLY A 132 30.04 10.30 18.32
CA GLY A 132 30.32 9.01 18.93
C GLY A 132 30.12 7.84 17.98
N GLN A 133 30.76 6.73 18.34
CA GLN A 133 30.70 5.49 17.58
C GLN A 133 29.48 4.67 18.00
N ILE A 134 28.59 4.39 17.04
CA ILE A 134 27.40 3.56 17.26
C ILE A 134 27.75 2.10 16.93
N SER A 135 27.54 1.21 17.88
CA SER A 135 27.81 -0.23 17.75
C SER A 135 26.62 -1.06 18.24
N MET A 136 26.35 -2.17 17.58
CA MET A 136 25.31 -3.11 17.99
C MET A 136 25.94 -4.26 18.78
N LYS A 137 25.68 -4.32 20.10
CA LYS A 137 26.14 -5.46 20.93
C LYS A 137 25.18 -6.64 20.87
N SER A 138 23.88 -6.36 20.76
CA SER A 138 22.81 -7.34 20.62
C SER A 138 21.67 -6.71 19.82
N PRO A 139 20.80 -7.47 19.13
CA PRO A 139 19.64 -6.91 18.41
C PRO A 139 18.69 -6.06 19.28
N GLN A 140 18.76 -6.20 20.60
CA GLN A 140 17.97 -5.45 21.58
C GLN A 140 18.79 -4.38 22.32
N LEU A 141 20.10 -4.29 22.10
CA LEU A 141 20.98 -3.40 22.83
C LEU A 141 21.99 -2.75 21.88
N LEU A 142 21.75 -1.46 21.60
CA LEU A 142 22.69 -0.60 20.91
C LEU A 142 23.57 0.12 21.93
N VAL A 143 24.81 0.38 21.55
CA VAL A 143 25.79 1.08 22.37
C VAL A 143 26.37 2.23 21.59
N VAL A 144 26.29 3.43 22.16
CA VAL A 144 26.91 4.63 21.62
C VAL A 144 28.11 4.97 22.51
N ASN A 145 29.31 4.90 21.94
CA ASN A 145 30.53 5.26 22.65
C ASN A 145 30.87 6.72 22.36
N MET A 146 30.84 7.57 23.38
CA MET A 146 31.14 9.01 23.31
C MET A 146 32.54 9.32 23.86
N ALA A 147 33.51 8.43 23.62
CA ALA A 147 34.84 8.53 24.20
C ALA A 147 35.60 9.79 23.76
N ASP A 148 35.36 10.25 22.53
CA ASP A 148 36.01 11.43 21.96
C ASP A 148 35.48 12.75 22.54
N PHE A 149 34.20 12.77 22.94
CA PHE A 149 33.49 13.96 23.42
C PHE A 149 32.66 13.67 24.68
N PRO A 150 33.31 13.42 25.83
CA PRO A 150 32.63 13.01 27.06
C PRO A 150 31.67 14.09 27.59
N GLU A 151 31.96 15.38 27.36
CA GLU A 151 31.09 16.50 27.74
C GLU A 151 29.77 16.55 26.96
N SER A 152 29.72 15.93 25.78
CA SER A 152 28.53 15.87 24.92
C SER A 152 27.60 14.70 25.26
N THR A 153 28.01 13.80 26.17
CA THR A 153 27.24 12.60 26.58
C THR A 153 25.85 12.96 27.10
N ALA A 154 25.73 13.99 27.95
CA ALA A 154 24.45 14.43 28.49
C ALA A 154 23.51 15.04 27.44
N ALA A 155 24.08 15.71 26.43
CA ALA A 155 23.31 16.25 25.31
C ALA A 155 22.82 15.12 24.39
N ALA A 156 23.67 14.13 24.12
CA ALA A 156 23.31 12.94 23.35
C ALA A 156 22.19 12.15 24.06
N LEU A 157 22.26 12.01 25.39
CA LEU A 157 21.21 11.35 26.17
C LEU A 157 19.84 12.02 25.98
N LYS A 158 19.79 13.35 26.08
CA LYS A 158 18.55 14.13 25.88
C LYS A 158 18.04 14.00 24.45
N ALA A 159 18.92 14.11 23.45
CA ALA A 159 18.54 13.97 22.05
C ALA A 159 17.96 12.58 21.74
N LEU A 160 18.52 11.53 22.35
CA LEU A 160 18.00 10.16 22.23
C LEU A 160 16.61 10.00 22.87
N GLN A 161 16.39 10.62 24.03
CA GLN A 161 15.08 10.62 24.72
C GLN A 161 14.02 11.43 23.97
N GLU A 162 14.38 12.59 23.41
CA GLU A 162 13.50 13.46 22.62
C GLU A 162 13.22 12.91 21.21
N SER A 163 14.01 11.92 20.76
CA SER A 163 13.82 11.30 19.46
C SER A 163 12.44 10.63 19.34
N ARG A 164 11.89 10.59 18.12
CA ARG A 164 10.60 9.93 17.81
C ARG A 164 10.59 8.41 18.04
N MET A 165 11.71 7.86 18.53
CA MET A 165 11.88 6.43 18.75
C MET A 165 11.43 5.98 20.14
N ASN A 166 11.16 6.90 21.08
CA ASN A 166 10.69 6.60 22.44
C ASN A 166 11.57 5.54 23.14
N LEU A 167 12.89 5.72 23.07
CA LEU A 167 13.87 4.83 23.68
C LEU A 167 14.20 5.31 25.10
N ASN A 168 14.56 4.39 26.00
CA ASN A 168 15.02 4.72 27.34
C ASN A 168 16.55 4.47 27.47
N PRO A 169 17.40 5.39 27.01
CA PRO A 169 18.85 5.26 27.11
C PRO A 169 19.35 5.36 28.55
N GLU A 170 20.37 4.56 28.87
CA GLU A 170 21.07 4.54 30.16
C GLU A 170 22.55 4.91 29.94
N VAL A 171 23.14 5.70 30.85
CA VAL A 171 24.52 6.18 30.73
C VAL A 171 25.43 5.45 31.70
N ASP A 172 26.49 4.84 31.18
CA ASP A 172 27.61 4.25 31.89
C ASP A 172 28.89 5.06 31.61
N GLY A 173 29.10 6.17 32.33
CA GLY A 173 30.25 7.04 32.10
C GLY A 173 30.25 7.66 30.70
N THR A 174 31.14 7.19 29.82
CA THR A 174 31.25 7.65 28.41
C THR A 174 30.46 6.78 27.42
N VAL A 175 29.77 5.74 27.90
CA VAL A 175 29.06 4.76 27.08
C VAL A 175 27.55 4.89 27.33
N ILE A 176 26.76 5.09 26.27
CA ILE A 176 25.30 5.14 26.35
C ILE A 176 24.73 3.82 25.85
N ARG A 177 23.98 3.12 26.69
CA ARG A 177 23.24 1.91 26.34
C ARG A 177 21.83 2.28 25.94
N VAL A 178 21.42 1.85 24.76
CA VAL A 178 20.10 2.12 24.22
C VAL A 178 19.37 0.78 24.07
N PRO A 179 18.53 0.39 25.04
CA PRO A 179 17.69 -0.78 24.91
C PRO A 179 16.62 -0.54 23.85
N VAL A 180 16.60 -1.38 22.82
CA VAL A 180 15.61 -1.33 21.75
C VAL A 180 14.49 -2.33 22.06
N PRO A 181 13.24 -1.88 22.21
CA PRO A 181 12.10 -2.77 22.40
C PRO A 181 11.97 -3.77 21.24
N LYS A 182 11.55 -5.00 21.55
CA LYS A 182 11.26 -5.99 20.51
C LYS A 182 10.13 -5.48 19.61
N VAL A 183 10.37 -5.47 18.30
CA VAL A 183 9.32 -5.17 17.32
C VAL A 183 8.31 -6.32 17.30
N THR A 184 7.07 -6.04 17.71
CA THR A 184 5.98 -7.01 17.68
C THR A 184 5.55 -7.31 16.23
N ARG A 185 4.93 -8.47 16.01
CA ARG A 185 4.36 -8.83 14.70
C ARG A 185 3.34 -7.80 14.22
N GLU A 186 2.50 -7.30 15.13
CA GLU A 186 1.53 -6.24 14.84
C GLU A 186 2.20 -4.97 14.29
N HIS A 187 3.35 -4.59 14.86
CA HIS A 187 4.09 -3.43 14.36
C HIS A 187 4.62 -3.65 12.94
N ARG A 188 5.16 -4.84 12.65
CA ARG A 188 5.61 -5.21 11.28
C ARG A 188 4.45 -5.22 10.28
N GLU A 189 3.29 -5.74 10.67
CA GLU A 189 2.08 -5.72 9.85
C GLU A 189 1.58 -4.29 9.60
N ASN A 190 1.70 -3.40 10.59
CA ASN A 190 1.38 -1.98 10.42
C ASN A 190 2.35 -1.28 9.45
N LEU A 191 3.65 -1.57 9.50
CA LEU A 191 4.62 -1.07 8.52
C LEU A 191 4.30 -1.58 7.10
N ALA A 192 3.92 -2.85 6.95
CA ALA A 192 3.50 -3.39 5.65
C ALA A 192 2.24 -2.71 5.11
N LYS A 193 1.27 -2.38 5.97
CA LYS A 193 0.09 -1.58 5.59
C LYS A 193 0.48 -0.17 5.14
N LEU A 194 1.40 0.48 5.85
CA LEU A 194 1.92 1.80 5.47
C LEU A 194 2.64 1.75 4.11
N ALA A 195 3.45 0.73 3.85
CA ALA A 195 4.12 0.53 2.57
C ALA A 195 3.12 0.45 1.41
N LYS A 196 2.01 -0.28 1.62
CA LYS A 196 0.91 -0.37 0.65
C LYS A 196 0.23 0.98 0.43
N GLN A 197 0.00 1.76 1.49
CA GLN A 197 -0.58 3.10 1.38
C GLN A 197 0.33 4.06 0.58
N LEU A 198 1.64 4.06 0.84
CA LEU A 198 2.61 4.86 0.09
C LEU A 198 2.65 4.46 -1.39
N THR A 199 2.63 3.15 -1.68
CA THR A 199 2.58 2.64 -3.06
C THR A 199 1.30 3.09 -3.77
N ASN A 200 0.15 3.05 -3.09
CA ASN A 200 -1.11 3.52 -3.66
C ASN A 200 -1.07 5.01 -4.01
N LYS A 201 -0.48 5.86 -3.14
CA LYS A 201 -0.26 7.28 -3.43
C LYS A 201 0.60 7.47 -4.68
N GLY A 202 1.69 6.72 -4.80
CA GLY A 202 2.53 6.72 -6.01
C GLY A 202 1.75 6.31 -7.27
N LYS A 203 0.90 5.27 -7.17
CA LYS A 203 0.06 4.82 -8.29
C LYS A 203 -0.99 5.86 -8.68
N ASP A 204 -1.54 6.58 -7.71
CA ASP A 204 -2.45 7.68 -7.97
C ASP A 204 -1.76 8.86 -8.67
N SER A 205 -0.51 9.19 -8.29
CA SER A 205 0.31 10.16 -9.02
C SER A 205 0.61 9.69 -10.46
N LEU A 206 0.96 8.42 -10.64
CA LEU A 206 1.21 7.83 -11.97
C LEU A 206 -0.05 7.89 -12.87
N ARG A 207 -1.24 7.69 -12.30
CA ARG A 207 -2.51 7.86 -13.02
C ARG A 207 -2.73 9.30 -13.50
N ARG A 208 -2.29 10.29 -12.71
CA ARG A 208 -2.37 11.71 -13.10
C ARG A 208 -1.43 12.00 -14.27
N VAL A 209 -0.16 11.60 -14.17
CA VAL A 209 0.82 11.75 -15.26
C VAL A 209 0.32 11.12 -16.56
N ARG A 210 -0.17 9.86 -16.49
CA ARG A 210 -0.79 9.21 -17.66
C ARG A 210 -1.95 10.01 -18.22
N SER A 211 -2.83 10.54 -17.37
CA SER A 211 -4.03 11.27 -17.82
C SER A 211 -3.65 12.60 -18.48
N SER A 212 -2.65 13.30 -17.96
CA SER A 212 -2.09 14.52 -18.57
C SER A 212 -1.48 14.22 -19.93
N ALA A 213 -0.60 13.23 -20.03
CA ALA A 213 0.01 12.81 -21.29
C ALA A 213 -1.06 12.39 -22.32
N MET A 214 -2.06 11.60 -21.91
CA MET A 214 -3.18 11.22 -22.78
C MET A 214 -4.03 12.42 -23.22
N ALA A 215 -4.18 13.45 -22.39
CA ALA A 215 -4.91 14.65 -22.75
C ALA A 215 -4.14 15.46 -23.81
N GLU A 216 -2.81 15.53 -23.71
CA GLU A 216 -1.95 16.16 -24.71
C GLU A 216 -1.97 15.44 -26.05
N VAL A 217 -1.87 14.10 -26.07
CA VAL A 217 -2.04 13.29 -27.29
C VAL A 217 -3.38 13.58 -27.97
N LYS A 218 -4.43 13.81 -27.19
CA LYS A 218 -5.77 14.07 -27.73
C LYS A 218 -5.93 15.48 -28.30
N LYS A 219 -5.12 16.45 -27.87
CA LYS A 219 -5.14 17.84 -28.40
C LYS A 219 -4.57 17.90 -29.82
N SER A 220 -3.61 17.05 -30.16
CA SER A 220 -2.96 17.00 -31.48
C SER A 220 -3.73 16.20 -32.53
N LYS A 221 -4.96 15.74 -32.23
CA LYS A 221 -5.83 14.98 -33.15
C LYS A 221 -6.14 15.65 -34.48
N SER A 222 -6.12 16.97 -34.53
CA SER A 222 -6.36 17.72 -35.77
C SER A 222 -5.16 17.73 -36.72
N THR A 223 -3.95 17.50 -36.20
CA THR A 223 -2.69 17.72 -36.92
C THR A 223 -2.05 16.40 -37.35
N VAL A 224 -2.42 15.29 -36.71
CA VAL A 224 -1.74 13.99 -36.84
C VAL A 224 -2.73 12.90 -37.24
N SER A 225 -2.24 11.90 -37.99
CA SER A 225 -3.02 10.70 -38.32
C SER A 225 -3.49 9.94 -37.07
N GLU A 226 -4.74 9.48 -37.09
CA GLU A 226 -5.36 8.67 -36.03
C GLU A 226 -4.57 7.38 -35.71
N ASP A 227 -3.89 6.80 -36.69
CA ASP A 227 -3.07 5.59 -36.48
C ASP A 227 -1.84 5.87 -35.61
N VAL A 228 -1.18 7.03 -35.82
CA VAL A 228 -0.02 7.46 -35.03
C VAL A 228 -0.44 7.74 -33.60
N ILE A 229 -1.58 8.40 -33.41
CA ILE A 229 -2.16 8.69 -32.10
C ILE A 229 -2.40 7.41 -31.31
N ARG A 230 -2.99 6.38 -31.93
CA ARG A 230 -3.21 5.07 -31.31
C ARG A 230 -1.91 4.36 -30.95
N LEU A 231 -0.84 4.57 -31.71
CA LEU A 231 0.48 4.02 -31.39
C LEU A 231 1.09 4.71 -30.16
N ILE A 232 1.00 6.03 -30.08
CA ILE A 232 1.49 6.82 -28.93
C ILE A 232 0.71 6.46 -27.67
N GLU A 233 -0.63 6.37 -27.75
CA GLU A 233 -1.47 5.96 -26.62
C GLU A 233 -1.07 4.55 -26.12
N LYS A 234 -0.82 3.61 -27.03
CA LYS A 234 -0.32 2.28 -26.65
C LYS A 234 1.04 2.37 -25.97
N GLN A 235 1.97 3.15 -26.51
CA GLN A 235 3.31 3.29 -25.94
C GLN A 235 3.29 3.89 -24.53
N ILE A 236 2.51 4.95 -24.30
CA ILE A 236 2.33 5.53 -22.96
C ILE A 236 1.73 4.49 -22.01
N GLN A 237 0.74 3.71 -22.46
CA GLN A 237 0.16 2.66 -21.64
C GLN A 237 1.19 1.57 -21.28
N GLN A 238 2.06 1.17 -22.21
CA GLN A 238 3.15 0.23 -21.95
C GLN A 238 4.13 0.77 -20.91
N MET A 239 4.58 2.02 -21.05
CA MET A 239 5.48 2.65 -20.07
C MET A 239 4.87 2.70 -18.66
N VAL A 240 3.58 3.00 -18.57
CA VAL A 240 2.85 3.00 -17.29
C VAL A 240 2.74 1.60 -16.72
N ASP A 241 2.38 0.60 -17.53
CA ASP A 241 2.26 -0.79 -17.08
C ASP A 241 3.61 -1.30 -16.56
N ASP A 242 4.70 -1.03 -17.26
CA ASP A 242 6.07 -1.36 -16.83
C ASP A 242 6.39 -0.71 -15.48
N THR A 243 6.14 0.59 -15.34
CA THR A 243 6.36 1.33 -14.08
C THR A 243 5.52 0.75 -12.94
N VAL A 244 4.26 0.37 -13.19
CA VAL A 244 3.41 -0.29 -12.18
C VAL A 244 4.02 -1.63 -11.75
N THR A 245 4.55 -2.43 -12.68
CA THR A 245 5.21 -3.69 -12.31
C THR A 245 6.46 -3.46 -11.46
N GLU A 246 7.23 -2.40 -11.73
CA GLU A 246 8.39 -2.05 -10.93
C GLU A 246 8.01 -1.58 -9.52
N MET A 247 6.97 -0.76 -9.40
CA MET A 247 6.41 -0.36 -8.09
C MET A 247 5.95 -1.57 -7.29
N ASP A 248 5.27 -2.53 -7.93
CA ASP A 248 4.80 -3.76 -7.27
C ASP A 248 5.96 -4.68 -6.85
N LYS A 249 7.03 -4.76 -7.66
CA LYS A 249 8.26 -5.45 -7.28
C LYS A 249 8.90 -4.80 -6.04
N GLN A 250 9.02 -3.47 -6.01
CA GLN A 250 9.59 -2.76 -4.87
C GLN A 250 8.77 -2.93 -3.59
N LEU A 251 7.43 -2.86 -3.70
CA LEU A 251 6.54 -3.14 -2.58
C LEU A 251 6.70 -4.57 -2.08
N ALA A 252 6.79 -5.56 -2.98
CA ALA A 252 6.98 -6.96 -2.60
C ALA A 252 8.32 -7.19 -1.89
N THR A 253 9.41 -6.63 -2.41
CA THR A 253 10.74 -6.70 -1.78
C THR A 253 10.71 -6.08 -0.38
N LYS A 254 10.17 -4.87 -0.24
CA LYS A 254 10.06 -4.19 1.06
C LYS A 254 9.15 -4.91 2.04
N THR A 255 8.03 -5.47 1.58
CA THR A 255 7.12 -6.23 2.44
C THR A 255 7.78 -7.51 2.96
N LYS A 256 8.58 -8.19 2.12
CA LYS A 256 9.38 -9.35 2.55
C LYS A 256 10.44 -8.97 3.59
N GLU A 257 11.15 -7.85 3.37
CA GLU A 257 12.11 -7.31 4.35
C GLU A 257 11.44 -7.02 5.72
N LEU A 258 10.23 -6.45 5.70
CA LEU A 258 9.50 -6.05 6.91
C LEU A 258 8.93 -7.21 7.72
N LEU A 259 8.33 -8.21 7.04
CA LEU A 259 7.72 -9.35 7.71
C LEU A 259 8.80 -10.36 8.16
N GLY A 260 9.96 -10.34 7.51
CA GLY A 260 11.02 -11.32 7.66
C GLY A 260 10.83 -12.44 6.65
N SER A 261 11.92 -12.81 5.96
CA SER A 261 12.07 -14.19 5.52
C SER A 261 12.45 -14.97 6.78
N GLU A 262 11.71 -16.03 7.06
CA GLU A 262 12.21 -17.08 7.97
C GLU A 262 13.55 -17.61 7.47
#